data_AF-A0A8T3Z437-F1
#
_entry.id   AF-A0A8T3Z437-F1
#
_cell.length_a   1.000
_cell.length_b   1.000
_cell.length_c   1.000
_cell.angle_alpha   90.00
_cell.angle_beta   90.00
_cell.angle_gamma   90.00
#
_symmetry.space_group_name_H-M   'P 1'
#
loop_
_entity.id
_entity.type
_entity.pdbx_description
1 polymer ?
#
loop_
_entity_poly.entity_id
_entity_poly.type
_entity_poly.pdbx_seq_one_letter_code
_entity_poly.pdbx_strand_id
1 'polypeptide(L)' 'MISDPLAVNKYFEAVSNGAAPLDFTLYVPEGSGSLENVKIPNVQETDDPAKIFTAHFNSGQEIW' A
#
# COMPACT_ATOMS: atom_id res chain seq x y z
N MET A 1 -1.50 -9.78 -20.78
CA MET A 1 -0.70 -8.60 -20.36
C MET A 1 0.19 -9.07 -19.23
N ILE A 2 1.50 -8.88 -19.33
CA ILE A 2 2.45 -9.25 -18.27
C ILE A 2 2.89 -7.95 -17.60
N SER A 3 2.70 -7.84 -16.29
CA SER A 3 3.18 -6.69 -15.52
C SER A 3 4.70 -6.73 -15.39
N ASP A 4 5.38 -5.59 -15.52
CA ASP A 4 6.82 -5.48 -15.25
C ASP A 4 7.08 -5.77 -13.76
N PRO A 5 7.85 -6.82 -13.41
CA PRO A 5 8.12 -7.17 -12.01
C PRO A 5 8.86 -6.07 -11.25
N LEU A 6 9.52 -5.13 -11.94
CA LEU A 6 10.24 -4.02 -11.33
C LEU A 6 9.39 -2.75 -11.18
N ALA A 7 8.14 -2.75 -11.65
CA ALA A 7 7.31 -1.55 -11.66
C ALA A 7 7.13 -0.94 -10.27
N VAL A 8 6.95 -1.78 -9.24
CA VAL A 8 6.80 -1.32 -7.85
C VAL A 8 8.08 -0.62 -7.37
N ASN A 9 9.25 -1.23 -7.54
CA ASN A 9 10.50 -0.65 -7.09
C ASN A 9 10.81 0.68 -7.81
N LYS A 10 10.57 0.74 -9.13
CA LYS A 10 10.70 1.97 -9.92
C LYS A 10 9.79 3.07 -9.41
N TYR A 11 8.57 2.72 -9.00
CA TYR A 11 7.62 3.67 -8.46
C TYR A 11 8.08 4.25 -7.12
N PHE A 12 8.54 3.39 -6.20
CA PHE A 12 9.11 3.82 -4.93
C PHE A 12 10.30 4.76 -5.12
N GLU A 13 11.22 4.41 -6.02
CA GLU A 13 12.39 5.24 -6.34
C GLU A 13 11.98 6.61 -6.89
N ALA A 14 11.06 6.65 -7.86
CA ALA A 14 10.60 7.90 -8.46
C ALA A 14 9.96 8.84 -7.42
N VAL A 15 9.06 8.32 -6.58
CA VAL A 15 8.41 9.11 -5.51
C VAL A 15 9.43 9.58 -4.48
N SER A 16 10.38 8.73 -4.10
CA SER A 16 11.46 9.09 -3.16
C SER A 16 12.38 10.18 -3.72
N ASN A 17 12.52 10.23 -5.05
CA ASN A 17 13.26 11.26 -5.78
C ASN A 17 12.41 12.52 -6.11
N GLY A 18 11.19 12.63 -5.57
CA GLY A 18 10.35 13.82 -5.68
C GLY A 18 9.34 13.82 -6.83
N ALA A 19 9.14 12.70 -7.53
CA ALA A 19 8.04 12.57 -8.48
C ALA A 19 6.68 12.66 -7.76
N ALA A 20 5.68 13.18 -8.46
CA ALA A 20 4.32 13.19 -7.95
C ALA A 20 3.81 11.73 -7.78
N PRO A 21 3.22 11.38 -6.62
CA PRO A 21 2.53 10.11 -6.47
C PRO A 21 1.37 9.97 -7.45
N LEU A 22 0.95 8.73 -7.69
CA LEU A 22 -0.28 8.43 -8.43
C LEU A 22 -1.48 9.06 -7.72
N ASP A 23 -2.52 9.40 -8.48
CA ASP A 23 -3.71 10.11 -7.97
C ASP A 23 -4.70 9.17 -7.28
N PHE A 24 -4.24 8.52 -6.21
CA PHE A 24 -5.08 7.71 -5.32
C PHE A 24 -4.49 7.67 -3.90
N THR A 25 -5.34 7.32 -2.95
CA THR A 25 -4.95 7.00 -1.57
C THR A 25 -5.58 5.69 -1.15
N LEU A 26 -4.78 4.77 -0.65
CA LEU A 26 -5.21 3.56 0.03
C LEU A 26 -5.18 3.79 1.54
N TYR A 27 -6.34 3.70 2.17
CA TYR A 27 -6.46 3.81 3.62
C TYR A 27 -6.29 2.44 4.28
N VAL A 28 -5.44 2.37 5.30
CA VAL A 28 -5.12 1.15 6.05
C VAL A 28 -5.21 1.39 7.57
N PRO A 29 -5.33 0.34 8.40
CA PRO A 29 -5.24 0.49 9.85
C PRO A 29 -3.88 1.05 10.29
N GLU A 30 -3.86 1.65 11.48
CA GLU A 30 -2.62 2.09 12.12
C GLU A 30 -1.58 0.95 12.22
N GLY A 31 -0.31 1.29 11.99
CA GLY A 31 0.81 0.34 11.98
C GLY A 31 0.97 -0.48 10.69
N SER A 32 0.10 -0.28 9.69
CA SER A 32 0.17 -0.98 8.39
C SER A 32 0.66 -0.11 7.23
N GLY A 33 1.02 1.16 7.48
CA GLY A 33 1.38 2.12 6.43
C GLY A 33 2.86 2.15 6.04
N SER A 34 3.69 1.31 6.67
CA SER A 34 5.13 1.28 6.46
C SER A 34 5.68 -0.14 6.38
N LEU A 35 6.75 -0.32 5.61
CA LEU A 35 7.53 -1.56 5.53
C LEU A 35 8.96 -1.25 5.95
N GLU A 36 9.51 -1.97 6.94
CA GLU A 36 10.86 -1.73 7.47
C GLU A 36 11.11 -0.25 7.87
N ASN A 37 10.11 0.41 8.45
CA ASN A 37 10.09 1.84 8.78
C ASN A 37 10.11 2.80 7.57
N VAL A 38 9.95 2.29 6.35
CA VAL A 38 9.78 3.09 5.14
C VAL A 38 8.31 3.25 4.83
N LYS A 39 7.84 4.50 4.73
CA LYS A 39 6.44 4.79 4.37
C LYS A 39 6.13 4.30 2.96
N ILE A 40 5.02 3.60 2.79
CA ILE A 40 4.55 3.14 1.48
C ILE A 40 3.87 4.31 0.75
N PRO A 41 4.27 4.66 -0.48
CA PRO A 41 3.59 5.68 -1.28
C PRO A 41 2.10 5.37 -1.45
N ASN A 42 1.27 6.43 -1.50
CA ASN A 42 -0.20 6.34 -1.58
C ASN A 42 -0.90 5.61 -0.43
N VAL A 43 -0.19 5.25 0.64
CA VAL A 43 -0.82 4.62 1.81
C VAL A 43 -0.94 5.64 2.93
N GLN A 44 -2.13 5.72 3.51
CA GLN A 44 -2.42 6.55 4.66
C GLN A 44 -3.09 5.71 5.76
N GLU A 45 -2.48 5.73 6.95
CA GLU A 45 -3.09 5.12 8.12
C GLU A 45 -4.30 5.93 8.59
N THR A 46 -5.33 5.23 9.07
CA THR A 46 -6.54 5.83 9.62
C THR A 46 -7.19 4.89 10.63
N ASP A 47 -7.92 5.47 11.57
CA ASP A 47 -8.81 4.82 12.52
C ASP A 47 -10.28 4.77 12.06
N ASP A 48 -10.60 5.35 10.90
CA ASP A 48 -11.96 5.38 10.35
C ASP A 48 -12.29 4.06 9.64
N PRO A 49 -13.16 3.20 10.22
CA PRO A 49 -13.49 1.91 9.64
C PRO A 49 -14.23 2.03 8.31
N ALA A 50 -14.86 3.16 8.00
CA ALA A 50 -15.55 3.36 6.72
C ALA A 50 -14.57 3.61 5.57
N LYS A 51 -13.30 3.93 5.85
CA LYS A 51 -12.25 4.16 4.85
C LYS A 51 -11.35 2.94 4.64
N ILE A 52 -11.25 2.06 5.64
CA ILE A 52 -10.37 0.89 5.59
C ILE A 52 -10.97 -0.18 4.67
N PHE A 53 -10.25 -0.51 3.59
CA PHE A 53 -10.63 -1.62 2.73
C PHE A 53 -10.22 -2.95 3.36
N THR A 54 -11.19 -3.76 3.81
CA THR A 54 -10.93 -5.09 4.34
C THR A 54 -11.04 -6.15 3.24
N ALA A 55 -9.95 -6.85 2.99
CA ALA A 55 -9.95 -8.05 2.15
C ALA A 55 -9.84 -9.30 3.03
N HIS A 56 -10.71 -10.28 2.78
CA HIS A 56 -10.60 -11.61 3.37
C HIS A 56 -10.11 -12.57 2.29
N PHE A 57 -8.94 -13.14 2.48
CA PHE A 57 -8.42 -14.17 1.59
C PHE A 57 -8.85 -15.56 2.08
N ASN A 58 -9.05 -16.48 1.13
CA ASN A 58 -9.30 -17.90 1.41
C ASN A 58 -10.50 -18.18 2.37
N SER A 59 -11.57 -17.39 2.29
CA SER A 59 -12.74 -17.50 3.18
C SER A 59 -12.41 -17.39 4.68
N GLY A 60 -11.34 -16.67 5.05
CA GLY A 60 -10.90 -16.53 6.44
C GLY A 60 -10.03 -17.68 6.96
N GLN A 61 -9.55 -18.56 6.08
CA GLN A 61 -8.64 -19.67 6.42
C GLN A 61 -7.15 -19.32 6.25
N GLU A 62 -6.73 -18.07 6.45
CA GLU A 62 -5.29 -17.79 6.43
C GLU A 62 -4.59 -18.53 7.57
N ILE A 63 -3.72 -19.49 7.18
CA ILE A 63 -2.76 -20.16 8.06
C ILE A 63 -1.43 -19.45 7.82
N TRP A 64 -0.90 -18.80 8.86
CA TRP A 64 0.46 -18.28 8.93
C TRP A 64 1.46 -19.39 9.24
#